data_AF-X1B2A4-F1
#
_entry.id   AF-X1B2A4-F1
#
_cell.length_a   1.000
_cell.length_b   1.000
_cell.length_c   1.000
_cell.angle_alpha   90.00
_cell.angle_beta   90.00
_cell.angle_gamma   90.00
#
_symmetry.space_group_name_H-M   'P 1'
#
loop_
_entity.id
_entity.type
_entity.pdbx_description
1 polymer ?
#
loop_
_entity_poly.entity_id
_entity_poly.type
_entity_poly.pdbx_seq_one_letter_code
_entity_poly.pdbx_strand_id
1 'polypeptide(L)'
;YILTIKIKDVANIFQQISNLLVRLGEKEEMPPTLAPEIEEKPTQEKKFGSKYFKWYIKGHSVVAIARKDNPYEHYCPIIHFQTVLKKIIEGFKSQNLINTDLILSVLEGQNLSPDRPFKGKPEEYKIRMTLGILEIEGLIKWTGSKRPIEYKLNVPIEKIDEWIYKNIEKGDC
;
A
#
# COMPACT_ATOMS: atom_id res chain seq x y z
N TYR A 1 -6.50 -6.81 -35.51
CA TYR A 1 -5.44 -5.78 -35.41
C TYR A 1 -5.01 -5.68 -33.95
N ILE A 2 -3.77 -6.06 -33.65
CA ILE A 2 -3.18 -5.87 -32.31
C ILE A 2 -2.49 -4.51 -32.33
N LEU A 3 -3.03 -3.53 -31.61
CA LEU A 3 -2.41 -2.20 -31.50
C LEU A 3 -1.19 -2.32 -30.58
N THR A 4 0.01 -2.23 -31.15
CA THR A 4 1.27 -2.18 -30.39
C THR A 4 1.68 -0.72 -30.25
N ILE A 5 1.25 -0.08 -29.16
CA ILE A 5 1.66 1.28 -28.82
C ILE A 5 3.05 1.22 -28.19
N LYS A 6 4.05 1.87 -28.80
CA LYS A 6 5.40 1.99 -28.23
C LYS A 6 5.41 3.14 -27.21
N ILE A 7 6.35 3.12 -26.26
CA ILE A 7 6.46 4.15 -25.21
C ILE A 7 6.57 5.58 -25.78
N LYS A 8 7.23 5.74 -26.94
CA LYS A 8 7.30 7.03 -27.64
C LYS A 8 5.95 7.55 -28.11
N ASP A 9 5.03 6.63 -28.46
CA ASP A 9 3.68 6.98 -28.91
C ASP A 9 2.85 7.50 -27.73
N VAL A 10 3.03 6.94 -26.53
CA VAL A 10 2.38 7.41 -25.31
C VAL A 10 2.80 8.83 -24.94
N ALA A 11 4.10 9.14 -25.02
CA ALA A 11 4.62 10.47 -24.72
C ALA A 11 4.07 11.54 -25.69
N ASN A 12 3.96 11.19 -26.97
CA ASN A 12 3.35 12.07 -27.97
C ASN A 12 1.85 12.28 -27.73
N ILE A 13 1.11 11.23 -27.35
CA ILE A 13 -0.31 11.34 -27.00
C ILE A 13 -0.50 12.27 -25.80
N PHE A 14 0.33 12.12 -24.75
CA PHE A 14 0.28 13.00 -23.59
C PHE A 14 0.61 14.46 -23.92
N GLN A 15 1.60 14.71 -24.76
CA GLN A 15 1.92 16.06 -25.24
C GLN A 15 0.79 16.68 -26.04
N GLN A 16 0.14 15.90 -26.91
CA GLN A 16 -1.02 16.37 -27.68
C GLN A 16 -2.19 16.74 -26.77
N ILE A 17 -2.50 15.90 -25.76
CA ILE A 17 -3.54 16.19 -24.77
C ILE A 17 -3.18 17.45 -23.96
N SER A 18 -1.93 17.58 -23.51
CA SER A 18 -1.48 18.75 -22.75
C SER A 18 -1.63 20.04 -23.56
N ASN A 19 -1.24 20.04 -24.83
CA ASN A 19 -1.40 21.21 -25.70
C ASN A 19 -2.86 21.56 -25.95
N LEU A 20 -3.74 20.56 -26.00
CA LEU A 20 -5.18 20.75 -26.15
C LEU A 20 -5.80 21.38 -24.89
N LEU A 21 -5.38 20.93 -23.70
CA LEU A 21 -5.81 21.49 -22.42
C LEU A 21 -5.31 22.91 -22.20
N VAL A 22 -4.06 23.20 -22.60
CA VAL A 22 -3.49 24.56 -22.55
C VAL A 22 -4.26 25.51 -23.47
N ARG A 23 -4.64 25.07 -24.68
CA ARG A 23 -5.45 25.88 -25.61
C ARG A 23 -6.90 26.10 -25.16
N LEU A 24 -7.46 25.19 -24.36
CA LEU A 24 -8.81 25.33 -23.81
C LEU A 24 -8.86 26.25 -22.58
N GLY A 25 -7.70 26.61 -22.01
CA GLY A 25 -7.56 27.38 -20.78
C GLY A 25 -7.27 28.88 -20.94
N GLU A 26 -7.28 29.44 -22.16
CA GLU A 26 -7.09 30.88 -22.35
C GLU A 26 -8.37 31.66 -22.01
N LYS A 27 -8.57 31.91 -20.70
CA LYS A 27 -9.20 33.12 -20.17
C LYS A 27 -8.84 33.30 -18.70
N GLU A 28 -8.39 34.53 -18.41
CA GLU A 28 -8.02 35.14 -17.12
C GLU A 28 -6.50 35.19 -16.83
N GLU A 29 -5.89 36.33 -17.22
CA GLU A 29 -4.64 36.82 -16.67
C GLU A 29 -4.84 37.15 -15.17
N MET A 30 -4.32 36.30 -14.28
CA MET A 30 -4.07 36.68 -12.89
C MET A 30 -2.60 37.11 -12.73
N PRO A 31 -2.31 38.13 -11.89
CA PRO A 31 -0.95 38.58 -11.64
C PRO A 31 -0.12 37.48 -10.97
N PRO A 32 1.21 37.46 -11.17
CA PRO A 32 2.06 36.38 -10.67
C PRO A 32 2.04 36.39 -9.14
N THR A 33 1.36 35.42 -8.55
CA THR A 33 1.51 35.11 -7.14
C THR A 33 2.89 34.49 -6.98
N LEU A 34 3.79 35.19 -6.30
CA LEU A 34 5.09 34.66 -5.87
C LEU A 34 4.86 33.31 -5.20
N ALA A 35 5.24 32.24 -5.90
CA ALA A 35 5.29 30.91 -5.32
C ALA A 35 6.31 30.99 -4.17
N PRO A 36 5.97 30.59 -2.94
CA PRO A 36 7.00 30.44 -1.92
C PRO A 36 7.99 29.41 -2.43
N GLU A 37 9.27 29.78 -2.49
CA GLU A 37 10.37 28.84 -2.67
C GLU A 37 10.25 27.81 -1.55
N ILE A 38 9.68 26.65 -1.88
CA ILE A 38 9.74 25.49 -1.02
C ILE A 38 11.21 25.10 -1.04
N GLU A 39 11.95 25.47 0.01
CA GLU A 39 13.23 24.86 0.30
C GLU A 39 13.02 23.34 0.29
N GLU A 40 13.43 22.69 -0.79
CA GLU A 40 13.48 21.24 -0.88
C GLU A 40 14.54 20.78 0.12
N LYS A 41 14.12 20.57 1.37
CA LYS A 41 14.94 19.86 2.34
C LYS A 41 15.33 18.54 1.69
N PRO A 42 16.63 18.18 1.67
CA PRO A 42 17.09 16.94 1.09
C PRO A 42 16.35 15.80 1.80
N THR A 43 15.42 15.20 1.07
CA THR A 43 14.53 14.20 1.64
C THR A 43 15.40 12.96 1.80
N GLN A 44 15.66 12.55 3.05
CA GLN A 44 16.30 11.27 3.33
C GLN A 44 15.66 10.20 2.46
N GLU A 45 16.48 9.47 1.68
CA GLU A 45 16.00 8.41 0.80
C GLU A 45 15.15 7.44 1.62
N LYS A 46 13.85 7.45 1.34
CA LYS A 46 12.89 6.64 2.08
C LYS A 46 13.16 5.18 1.75
N LYS A 47 13.57 4.37 2.73
CA LYS A 47 13.85 2.94 2.52
C LYS A 47 12.60 2.05 2.47
N PHE A 48 11.50 2.54 3.04
CA PHE A 48 10.26 1.78 3.22
C PHE A 48 9.06 2.51 2.64
N GLY A 49 8.15 1.75 2.02
CA GLY A 49 6.87 2.26 1.53
C GLY A 49 5.94 2.59 2.68
N SER A 50 5.90 1.73 3.70
CA SER A 50 5.02 1.88 4.85
C SER A 50 5.52 2.92 5.88
N LYS A 51 4.63 3.28 6.80
CA LYS A 51 4.91 4.19 7.93
C LYS A 51 5.25 3.43 9.23
N TYR A 52 5.14 2.10 9.20
CA TYR A 52 5.30 1.26 10.38
C TYR A 52 6.77 0.86 10.52
N PHE A 53 7.22 0.67 11.76
CA PHE A 53 8.63 0.31 12.02
C PHE A 53 8.81 -0.73 13.12
N LYS A 54 7.75 -1.09 13.83
CA LYS A 54 7.73 -2.14 14.86
C LYS A 54 6.33 -2.73 14.96
N TRP A 55 6.23 -4.00 15.32
CA TRP A 55 4.96 -4.65 15.65
C TRP A 55 5.15 -5.72 16.72
N TYR A 56 4.05 -6.15 17.33
CA TYR A 56 3.99 -7.25 18.31
C TYR A 56 2.54 -7.74 18.46
N ILE A 57 2.36 -8.89 19.13
CA ILE A 57 1.04 -9.40 19.53
C ILE A 57 0.79 -9.02 21.00
N LYS A 58 -0.40 -8.49 21.29
CA LYS A 58 -0.87 -8.14 22.63
C LYS A 58 -2.27 -8.71 22.84
N GLY A 59 -2.37 -9.78 23.63
CA GLY A 59 -3.61 -10.54 23.77
C GLY A 59 -4.09 -11.04 22.41
N HIS A 60 -5.37 -10.81 22.09
CA HIS A 60 -5.97 -11.21 20.81
C HIS A 60 -5.84 -10.16 19.70
N SER A 61 -4.82 -9.31 19.77
CA SER A 61 -4.61 -8.23 18.79
C SER A 61 -3.16 -8.16 18.32
N VAL A 62 -3.00 -7.91 17.03
CA VAL A 62 -1.75 -7.46 16.42
C VAL A 62 -1.66 -5.94 16.57
N VAL A 63 -0.53 -5.47 17.09
CA VAL A 63 -0.26 -4.04 17.28
C VAL A 63 0.92 -3.64 16.42
N ALA A 64 0.78 -2.58 15.63
CA ALA A 64 1.85 -2.00 14.83
C ALA A 64 2.09 -0.53 15.20
N ILE A 65 3.34 -0.15 15.36
CA ILE A 65 3.75 1.22 15.70
C ILE A 65 4.08 1.98 14.43
N ALA A 66 3.40 3.10 14.20
CA ALA A 66 3.54 3.97 13.04
C ALA A 66 4.28 5.27 13.37
N ARG A 67 4.93 5.88 12.37
CA ARG A 67 5.63 7.18 12.41
C ARG A 67 6.72 7.26 13.50
N LYS A 68 7.94 6.86 13.14
CA LYS A 68 9.09 6.79 14.06
C LYS A 68 9.34 8.06 14.88
N ASP A 69 9.15 9.24 14.29
CA ASP A 69 9.41 10.52 14.96
C ASP A 69 8.30 10.95 15.94
N ASN A 70 7.06 10.48 15.72
CA ASN A 70 5.93 10.69 16.63
C ASN A 70 5.06 9.42 16.70
N PRO A 71 5.49 8.41 17.48
CA PRO A 71 4.91 7.08 17.44
C PRO A 71 3.47 7.02 17.92
N TYR A 72 2.64 6.26 17.21
CA TYR A 72 1.33 5.82 17.70
C TYR A 72 1.03 4.39 17.29
N GLU A 73 0.17 3.75 18.07
CA GLU A 73 -0.21 2.35 17.90
C GLU A 73 -1.46 2.21 17.05
N HIS A 74 -1.42 1.25 16.12
CA HIS A 74 -2.59 0.73 15.44
C HIS A 74 -2.88 -0.68 15.92
N TYR A 75 -4.15 -0.95 16.14
CA TYR A 75 -4.64 -2.23 16.66
C TYR A 75 -5.45 -2.96 15.59
N CYS A 76 -5.20 -4.26 15.43
CA CYS A 76 -6.02 -5.14 14.60
C CYS A 76 -6.30 -6.43 15.36
N PRO A 77 -7.56 -6.83 15.55
CA PRO A 77 -7.88 -8.15 16.07
C PRO A 77 -7.19 -9.24 15.26
N ILE A 78 -6.65 -10.27 15.94
CA ILE A 78 -5.82 -11.29 15.28
C ILE A 78 -6.55 -12.01 14.16
N ILE A 79 -7.85 -12.30 14.35
CA ILE A 79 -8.71 -12.90 13.33
C ILE A 79 -8.82 -11.99 12.10
N HIS A 80 -8.99 -10.68 12.29
CA HIS A 80 -9.06 -9.73 11.17
C HIS A 80 -7.74 -9.65 10.44
N PHE A 81 -6.63 -9.64 11.18
CA PHE A 81 -5.30 -9.64 10.62
C PHE A 81 -5.06 -10.89 9.77
N GLN A 82 -5.41 -12.08 10.26
CA GLN A 82 -5.31 -13.34 9.52
C GLN A 82 -6.12 -13.31 8.22
N THR A 83 -7.36 -12.80 8.24
CA THR A 83 -8.17 -12.66 7.01
C THR A 83 -7.52 -11.73 6.00
N VAL A 84 -7.08 -10.54 6.42
CA VAL A 84 -6.41 -9.58 5.52
C VAL A 84 -5.11 -10.16 4.97
N LEU A 85 -4.32 -10.83 5.81
CA LEU A 85 -3.06 -11.46 5.44
C LEU A 85 -3.27 -12.56 4.40
N LYS A 86 -4.28 -13.42 4.60
CA LYS A 86 -4.67 -14.45 3.64
C LYS A 86 -5.00 -13.84 2.28
N LYS A 87 -5.72 -12.71 2.24
CA LYS A 87 -6.04 -12.01 0.98
C LYS A 87 -4.84 -11.38 0.30
N ILE A 88 -3.88 -10.87 1.06
CA ILE A 88 -2.60 -10.41 0.51
C ILE A 88 -1.83 -11.56 -0.14
N ILE A 89 -1.78 -12.73 0.50
CA ILE A 89 -1.10 -13.93 -0.04
C ILE A 89 -1.80 -14.46 -1.28
N GLU A 90 -3.13 -14.56 -1.26
CA GLU A 90 -3.93 -14.91 -2.44
C GLU A 90 -3.65 -13.94 -3.60
N GLY A 91 -3.53 -12.65 -3.30
CA GLY A 91 -3.11 -11.65 -4.28
C GLY A 91 -1.71 -11.91 -4.84
N PHE A 92 -0.74 -12.31 -4.01
CA PHE A 92 0.63 -12.54 -4.50
C PHE A 92 0.76 -13.83 -5.31
N LYS A 93 -0.15 -14.79 -5.07
CA LYS A 93 -0.26 -16.00 -5.88
C LYS A 93 -0.84 -15.73 -7.27
N SER A 94 -1.64 -14.69 -7.44
CA SER A 94 -2.24 -14.32 -8.73
C SER A 94 -1.46 -13.24 -9.50
N GLN A 95 -0.72 -12.38 -8.80
CA GLN A 95 0.00 -11.26 -9.41
C GLN A 95 1.29 -10.88 -8.65
N ASN A 96 2.26 -10.35 -9.39
CA ASN A 96 3.59 -10.04 -8.85
C ASN A 96 3.64 -8.77 -7.97
N LEU A 97 2.68 -7.86 -8.15
CA LEU A 97 2.62 -6.57 -7.47
C LEU A 97 1.30 -6.44 -6.73
N ILE A 98 1.33 -5.92 -5.51
CA ILE A 98 0.12 -5.62 -4.73
C ILE A 98 0.18 -4.18 -4.21
N ASN A 99 -0.98 -3.54 -4.20
CA ASN A 99 -1.20 -2.28 -3.51
C ASN A 99 -2.44 -2.37 -2.62
N THR A 100 -2.69 -1.31 -1.83
CA THR A 100 -3.82 -1.27 -0.90
C THR A 100 -5.18 -1.32 -1.60
N ASP A 101 -5.32 -0.65 -2.75
CA ASP A 101 -6.60 -0.55 -3.47
C ASP A 101 -7.04 -1.92 -4.00
N LEU A 102 -6.10 -2.70 -4.54
CA LEU A 102 -6.34 -4.07 -4.97
C LEU A 102 -6.92 -4.94 -3.83
N ILE A 103 -6.27 -4.92 -2.67
CA ILE A 103 -6.71 -5.74 -1.54
C ILE A 103 -8.05 -5.25 -1.00
N LEU A 104 -8.29 -3.94 -1.04
CA LEU A 104 -9.57 -3.36 -0.66
C LEU A 104 -10.69 -3.87 -1.57
N SER A 105 -10.49 -3.90 -2.88
CA SER A 105 -11.46 -4.46 -3.84
C SER A 105 -11.70 -5.96 -3.63
N VAL A 106 -10.66 -6.73 -3.29
CA VAL A 106 -10.81 -8.17 -3.00
C VAL A 106 -11.61 -8.43 -1.71
N LEU A 107 -11.49 -7.55 -0.72
CA LEU A 107 -12.21 -7.64 0.55
C LEU A 107 -13.65 -7.11 0.48
N GLU A 108 -13.99 -6.37 -0.57
CA GLU A 108 -15.34 -5.83 -0.75
C GLU A 108 -16.37 -6.97 -0.83
N GLY A 109 -17.44 -6.86 -0.02
CA GLY A 109 -18.45 -7.90 0.09
C GLY A 109 -18.04 -9.15 0.90
N GLN A 110 -16.83 -9.20 1.47
CA GLN A 110 -16.37 -10.31 2.30
C GLN A 110 -16.46 -10.02 3.80
N ASN A 111 -16.47 -11.10 4.60
CA ASN A 111 -16.41 -11.01 6.06
C ASN A 111 -14.97 -11.02 6.55
N LEU A 112 -14.62 -10.08 7.45
CA LEU A 112 -13.33 -10.04 8.15
C LEU A 112 -13.29 -10.94 9.40
N SER A 113 -14.45 -11.31 9.92
CA SER A 113 -14.65 -12.31 10.99
C SER A 113 -16.08 -12.86 10.88
N PRO A 114 -16.43 -13.99 11.55
CA PRO A 114 -17.70 -14.70 11.34
C PRO A 114 -18.95 -13.80 11.24
N ASP A 115 -19.03 -12.73 12.04
CA ASP A 115 -20.18 -11.80 12.03
C ASP A 115 -19.79 -10.34 11.75
N ARG A 116 -18.67 -10.09 11.06
CA ARG A 116 -18.22 -8.73 10.75
C ARG A 116 -17.88 -8.56 9.27
N PRO A 117 -18.77 -7.94 8.49
CA PRO A 117 -18.46 -7.60 7.11
C PRO A 117 -17.35 -6.56 7.03
N PHE A 118 -16.60 -6.59 5.93
CA PHE A 118 -15.69 -5.53 5.56
C PHE A 118 -16.46 -4.22 5.35
N LYS A 119 -16.02 -3.14 6.02
CA LYS A 119 -16.73 -1.85 6.01
C LYS A 119 -16.18 -0.86 4.98
N GLY A 120 -15.31 -1.29 4.07
CA GLY A 120 -14.69 -0.42 3.07
C GLY A 120 -13.56 0.43 3.66
N LYS A 121 -13.51 1.72 3.26
CA LYS A 121 -12.44 2.68 3.61
C LYS A 121 -12.04 2.71 5.10
N PRO A 122 -12.93 2.62 6.09
CA PRO A 122 -12.54 2.60 7.51
C PRO A 122 -11.60 1.44 7.88
N GLU A 123 -11.59 0.35 7.12
CA GLU A 123 -10.76 -0.83 7.37
C GLU A 123 -9.42 -0.78 6.58
N GLU A 124 -9.23 0.22 5.72
CA GLU A 124 -8.04 0.37 4.86
C GLU A 124 -6.73 0.42 5.66
N TYR A 125 -6.76 1.04 6.86
CA TYR A 125 -5.57 1.11 7.69
C TYR A 125 -5.06 -0.27 8.12
N LYS A 126 -5.93 -1.29 8.25
CA LYS A 126 -5.55 -2.67 8.59
C LYS A 126 -4.84 -3.35 7.44
N ILE A 127 -5.24 -3.07 6.20
CA ILE A 127 -4.54 -3.52 4.99
C ILE A 127 -3.14 -2.89 4.96
N ARG A 128 -3.06 -1.56 5.11
CA ARG A 128 -1.78 -0.84 5.16
C ARG A 128 -0.89 -1.33 6.31
N MET A 129 -1.49 -1.65 7.46
CA MET A 129 -0.81 -2.22 8.62
C MET A 129 -0.21 -3.59 8.31
N THR A 130 -0.99 -4.47 7.69
CA THR A 130 -0.55 -5.83 7.34
C THR A 130 0.58 -5.79 6.33
N LEU A 131 0.46 -4.98 5.27
CA LEU A 131 1.55 -4.75 4.31
C LEU A 131 2.80 -4.18 5.00
N GLY A 132 2.63 -3.22 5.93
CA GLY A 132 3.75 -2.66 6.69
C GLY A 132 4.46 -3.69 7.57
N ILE A 133 3.72 -4.60 8.21
CA ILE A 133 4.31 -5.70 9.00
C ILE A 133 5.14 -6.62 8.11
N LEU A 134 4.58 -7.07 6.98
CA LEU A 134 5.32 -7.91 6.03
C LEU A 134 6.58 -7.22 5.49
N GLU A 135 6.53 -5.90 5.32
CA GLU A 135 7.67 -5.09 4.88
C GLU A 135 8.76 -4.99 5.97
N ILE A 136 8.38 -4.77 7.24
CA ILE A 136 9.29 -4.75 8.40
C ILE A 136 10.04 -6.09 8.51
N GLU A 137 9.33 -7.19 8.28
CA GLU A 137 9.87 -8.56 8.35
C GLU A 137 10.70 -8.94 7.11
N GLY A 138 10.82 -8.04 6.13
CA GLY A 138 11.59 -8.27 4.90
C GLY A 138 10.98 -9.31 3.96
N LEU A 139 9.70 -9.66 4.15
CA LEU A 139 8.98 -10.63 3.32
C LEU A 139 8.52 -10.01 2.00
N ILE A 140 8.14 -8.74 2.05
CA ILE A 140 7.83 -7.93 0.87
C ILE A 140 8.71 -6.68 0.85
N LYS A 141 8.84 -6.05 -0.31
CA LYS A 141 9.55 -4.79 -0.48
C LYS A 141 8.75 -3.80 -1.30
N TRP A 142 8.81 -2.55 -0.88
CA TRP A 142 8.30 -1.43 -1.66
C TRP A 142 9.05 -1.30 -2.99
N THR A 143 8.32 -1.01 -4.06
CA THR A 143 8.89 -0.84 -5.41
C THR A 143 9.50 0.54 -5.66
N GLY A 144 9.25 1.51 -4.78
CA GLY A 144 9.54 2.93 -5.02
C GLY A 144 8.34 3.74 -5.52
N SER A 145 7.23 3.08 -5.87
CA SER A 145 6.02 3.78 -6.34
C SER A 145 5.36 4.59 -5.22
N LYS A 146 5.16 5.90 -5.44
CA LYS A 146 4.61 6.80 -4.40
C LYS A 146 3.09 6.73 -4.30
N ARG A 147 2.38 6.59 -5.42
CA ARG A 147 0.91 6.57 -5.51
C ARG A 147 0.45 5.75 -6.72
N PRO A 148 -0.17 4.57 -6.54
CA PRO A 148 -0.33 3.87 -5.27
C PRO A 148 1.02 3.35 -4.73
N ILE A 149 1.11 3.11 -3.42
CA ILE A 149 2.26 2.40 -2.85
C ILE A 149 2.14 0.92 -3.23
N GLU A 150 3.16 0.40 -3.91
CA GLU A 150 3.19 -0.96 -4.43
C GLU A 150 4.28 -1.80 -3.78
N TYR A 151 3.98 -3.05 -3.57
CA TYR A 151 4.87 -4.03 -2.98
C TYR A 151 5.03 -5.23 -3.90
N LYS A 152 6.23 -5.82 -3.88
CA LYS A 152 6.52 -7.12 -4.46
C LYS A 152 7.08 -8.06 -3.41
N LEU A 153 6.98 -9.36 -3.67
CA LEU A 153 7.67 -10.36 -2.87
C LEU A 153 9.18 -10.09 -2.83
N ASN A 154 9.76 -10.20 -1.64
CA ASN A 154 11.20 -10.16 -1.43
C ASN A 154 11.79 -11.56 -1.21
N VAL A 155 10.93 -12.50 -0.79
CA VAL A 155 11.23 -13.92 -0.58
C VAL A 155 10.19 -14.80 -1.31
N PRO A 156 10.46 -16.10 -1.54
CA PRO A 156 9.45 -17.04 -2.03
C PRO A 156 8.20 -17.07 -1.15
N ILE A 157 7.04 -17.36 -1.73
CA ILE A 157 5.75 -17.31 -1.00
C ILE A 157 5.71 -18.31 0.16
N GLU A 158 6.40 -19.44 0.04
CA GLU A 158 6.49 -20.48 1.07
C GLU A 158 7.15 -19.94 2.35
N LYS A 159 8.07 -18.97 2.22
CA LYS A 159 8.69 -18.32 3.38
C LYS A 159 7.73 -17.41 4.13
N ILE A 160 6.72 -16.88 3.45
CA ILE A 160 5.64 -16.14 4.10
C ILE A 160 4.75 -17.11 4.87
N ASP A 161 4.39 -18.25 4.27
CA ASP A 161 3.58 -19.28 4.95
C ASP A 161 4.27 -19.82 6.22
N GLU A 162 5.59 -20.11 6.15
CA GLU A 162 6.39 -20.48 7.33
C GLU A 162 6.38 -19.39 8.42
N TRP A 163 6.49 -18.13 8.03
CA TRP A 163 6.49 -17.00 8.96
C TRP A 163 5.14 -16.85 9.66
N ILE A 164 4.03 -17.07 8.96
CA ILE A 164 2.67 -17.02 9.52
C ILE A 164 2.47 -18.09 10.57
N TYR A 165 2.82 -19.32 10.24
CA TYR A 165 2.71 -20.44 11.18
C TYR A 165 3.51 -20.15 12.45
N LYS A 166 4.74 -19.64 12.31
CA LYS A 166 5.63 -19.37 13.44
C LYS A 166 5.16 -18.21 14.33
N ASN A 167 4.65 -17.14 13.74
CA ASN A 167 4.45 -15.87 14.45
C ASN A 167 2.98 -15.52 14.73
N ILE A 168 2.03 -16.10 14.00
CA ILE A 168 0.61 -15.75 14.08
C ILE A 168 -0.24 -16.92 14.60
N GLU A 169 0.00 -18.14 14.11
CA GLU A 169 -0.85 -19.31 14.44
C GLU A 169 -0.40 -20.08 15.69
N LYS A 170 0.85 -19.90 16.14
CA LYS A 170 1.37 -20.55 17.36
C LYS A 170 0.78 -20.05 18.70
N GLY A 171 -0.22 -19.17 18.67
CA GLY A 171 -0.85 -18.58 19.86
C GLY A 171 -1.96 -19.42 20.50
N ASP A 172 -2.35 -20.55 19.92
CA ASP A 172 -3.46 -21.41 20.40
C ASP A 172 -2.97 -22.65 21.20
N CYS A 173 -1.90 -22.53 21.99
CA CYS A 173 -1.42 -23.59 22.89
C CYS A 173 -1.55 -23.20 24.37
#